data_AF-A0A3M1UVH1-F1
#
_entry.id   AF-A0A3M1UVH1-F1
#
_cell.length_a   1.000
_cell.length_b   1.000
_cell.length_c   1.000
_cell.angle_alpha   90.00
_cell.angle_beta   90.00
_cell.angle_gamma   90.00
#
_symmetry.space_group_name_H-M   'P 1'
#
loop_
_entity.id
_entity.type
_entity.pdbx_description
1 polymer ?
#
loop_
_entity_poly.entity_id
_entity_poly.type
_entity_poly.pdbx_seq_one_letter_code
_entity_poly.pdbx_strand_id
1 'polypeptide(L)'
;MFSRIANWLDDRTGYRRFIRNYRERVLPRGPSWWYTSASCLFWLLVIEAITGVLLMLSYSPSLSSAWASVRFIEGTPGGAFIRGLHYWVAQALVVLFLVHMTRVVATAAFRAPRELVWITGLLLFPCVLVWAISGNPLSGGQRGLAQIEVESRIIGSTPLIGEHLRRLLLGGDAVGNLTLTHLYTLHCVVIPAGVLLLLSIHISQVYRHGLAPTGIFKRTGRPTPYWPHQTTRNLIALAILVAGLSYAAARWGAPRDVPADPELEHVPRPEWYFLALFELRRHFSGDSEIIATLVIPAAALFFLLALPFLDRVCPRRVSVALRTFIVLGGLGAWGVLTYLPWSRDRHDAAFLAARAEERRLAERAYLLASAFGVPPEGGAAVLRNDPKTWGPILFRRHCAACHPCTDAAGRGIAAEERSAPNLWEFGSAAWIAGLLDPERIAGPDYFGGTNKRAGDMVETVRSYFDGLEEQERRDVQEKLRLVAAALAAEAGRPGETLSAEDVRRGRSLMVEEFACTDCHRFHDEGELGSAPDLTGYASQAWIEEFVADPERERFYGDNNDRMPAFAAAPCDAAENTLKRSEIRIIARWLRGDWYEANEPASPSRAGRSAAASSQ
;
A
#
# COMPACT_ATOMS: atom_id res chain seq x y z
N MET A 1 27.89 33.94 41.61
CA MET A 1 26.85 34.31 40.63
C MET A 1 25.84 33.19 40.42
N PHE A 2 26.27 31.97 40.06
CA PHE A 2 25.39 30.80 39.88
C PHE A 2 24.49 30.46 41.08
N SER A 3 25.03 30.49 42.30
CA SER A 3 24.25 30.26 43.54
C SER A 3 23.18 31.32 43.80
N ARG A 4 23.44 32.59 43.44
CA ARG A 4 22.48 33.69 43.56
C ARG A 4 21.33 33.53 42.57
N ILE A 5 21.63 33.17 41.32
CA ILE A 5 20.62 32.89 40.28
C ILE A 5 19.77 31.67 40.68
N ALA A 6 20.42 30.61 41.16
CA ALA A 6 19.71 29.40 41.59
C ALA A 6 18.81 29.64 42.82
N ASN A 7 19.22 30.50 43.76
CA ASN A 7 18.39 30.88 44.91
C ASN A 7 17.22 31.76 44.48
N TRP A 8 17.47 32.78 43.65
CA TRP A 8 16.39 33.61 43.09
C TRP A 8 15.36 32.74 42.36
N LEU A 9 15.81 31.78 41.54
CA LEU A 9 14.91 30.87 40.83
C LEU A 9 14.13 29.96 41.79
N ASP A 10 14.77 29.43 42.82
CA ASP A 10 14.09 28.60 43.84
C ASP A 10 13.06 29.40 44.64
N ASP A 11 13.34 30.65 44.98
CA ASP A 11 12.39 31.51 45.71
C ASP A 11 11.10 31.78 44.92
N ARG A 12 11.16 31.77 43.58
CA ARG A 12 9.99 32.01 42.72
C ARG A 12 9.28 30.73 42.28
N THR A 13 10.03 29.65 42.07
CA THR A 13 9.50 28.41 41.49
C THR A 13 9.36 27.27 42.49
N GLY A 14 10.09 27.32 43.60
CA GLY A 14 10.19 26.23 44.57
C GLY A 14 10.80 24.94 44.00
N TYR A 15 11.53 25.00 42.88
CA TYR A 15 11.98 23.81 42.15
C TYR A 15 12.84 22.87 43.00
N ARG A 16 13.61 23.38 43.98
CA ARG A 16 14.41 22.52 44.88
C ARG A 16 13.55 21.68 45.79
N ARG A 17 12.40 22.19 46.26
CA ARG A 17 11.42 21.42 47.05
C ARG A 17 10.88 20.26 46.20
N PHE A 18 10.54 20.53 44.95
CA PHE A 18 10.08 19.49 44.01
C PHE A 18 11.15 18.41 43.77
N ILE A 19 12.40 18.81 43.47
CA ILE A 19 13.52 17.89 43.26
C ILE A 19 13.78 17.05 44.52
N ARG A 20 13.78 17.68 45.70
CA ARG A 20 13.98 16.99 46.98
C ARG A 20 12.90 15.93 47.21
N ASN A 21 11.63 16.30 47.05
CA ASN A 21 10.50 15.37 47.19
C ASN A 21 10.59 14.18 46.20
N TYR A 22 11.08 14.41 44.98
CA TYR A 22 11.32 13.35 44.00
C TYR A 22 12.47 12.42 44.43
N ARG A 23 13.61 12.98 44.86
CA ARG A 23 14.80 12.22 45.25
C ARG A 23 14.58 11.39 46.51
N GLU A 24 13.99 12.01 47.52
CA GLU A 24 13.76 11.42 48.86
C GLU A 24 12.54 10.50 48.89
N ARG A 25 11.79 10.38 47.79
CA ARG A 25 10.63 9.49 47.69
C ARG A 25 11.05 8.05 48.01
N VAL A 26 10.51 7.49 49.10
CA VAL A 26 10.87 6.15 49.55
C VAL A 26 10.07 5.09 48.78
N LEU A 27 10.77 4.08 48.26
CA LEU A 27 10.18 2.88 47.68
C LEU A 27 9.98 1.84 48.80
N PRO A 28 8.74 1.49 49.18
CA PRO A 28 8.50 0.65 50.36
C PRO A 28 9.11 -0.75 50.31
N ARG A 29 9.39 -1.27 49.11
CA ARG A 29 10.00 -2.59 48.86
C ARG A 29 11.29 -2.51 48.03
N GLY A 30 11.91 -1.33 47.99
CA GLY A 30 13.10 -1.08 47.18
C GLY A 30 12.81 -1.00 45.67
N PRO A 31 13.86 -0.83 44.85
CA PRO A 31 13.73 -0.73 43.41
C PRO A 31 13.30 -2.07 42.78
N SER A 32 12.63 -2.02 41.64
CA SER A 32 12.20 -3.20 40.87
C SER A 32 12.26 -2.96 39.37
N TRP A 33 12.65 -3.98 38.60
CA TRP A 33 12.55 -3.97 37.15
C TRP A 33 11.10 -3.88 36.66
N TRP A 34 10.14 -4.42 37.41
CA TRP A 34 8.72 -4.28 37.07
C TRP A 34 8.21 -2.83 37.10
N TYR A 35 8.86 -1.95 37.87
CA TYR A 35 8.52 -0.52 37.92
C TYR A 35 9.04 0.27 36.72
N THR A 36 9.97 -0.28 35.92
CA THR A 36 10.49 0.44 34.74
C THR A 36 9.45 0.58 33.64
N SER A 37 8.49 -0.35 33.54
CA SER A 37 7.41 -0.34 32.53
C SER A 37 6.69 1.00 32.42
N ALA A 38 6.27 1.60 33.55
CA ALA A 38 5.61 2.90 33.56
C ALA A 38 6.53 4.05 33.10
N SER A 39 7.79 4.02 33.53
CA SER A 39 8.77 5.04 33.15
C SER A 39 9.09 4.96 31.66
N CYS A 40 9.23 3.74 31.12
CA CYS A 40 9.46 3.53 29.70
C CYS A 40 8.24 3.97 28.88
N LEU A 41 7.00 3.68 29.30
CA LEU A 41 5.79 4.18 28.64
C LEU A 41 5.78 5.70 28.52
N PHE A 42 6.05 6.40 29.62
CA PHE A 42 6.11 7.87 29.62
C PHE A 42 7.13 8.41 28.62
N TRP A 43 8.35 7.87 28.61
CA TRP A 43 9.39 8.34 27.70
C TRP A 43 9.15 7.95 26.25
N LEU A 44 8.55 6.78 25.98
CA LEU A 44 8.13 6.41 24.63
C LEU A 44 7.03 7.35 24.11
N LEU A 45 6.08 7.76 24.95
CA LEU A 45 5.08 8.78 24.58
C LEU A 45 5.72 10.14 24.25
N VAL A 46 6.79 10.51 24.97
CA VAL A 46 7.57 11.73 24.65
C VAL A 46 8.28 11.56 23.30
N ILE A 47 8.87 10.40 23.02
CA ILE A 47 9.50 10.12 21.73
C ILE A 47 8.46 10.18 20.60
N GLU A 48 7.27 9.59 20.77
CA GLU A 48 6.16 9.70 19.82
C GLU A 48 5.76 11.14 19.54
N ALA A 49 5.62 11.95 20.58
CA ALA A 49 5.26 13.35 20.42
C ALA A 49 6.33 14.12 19.61
N ILE A 50 7.61 13.87 19.89
CA ILE A 50 8.72 14.52 19.16
C ILE A 50 8.75 14.04 17.71
N THR A 51 8.75 12.73 17.47
CA THR A 51 8.80 12.19 16.10
C THR A 51 7.56 12.58 15.31
N GLY A 52 6.37 12.56 15.93
CA GLY A 52 5.12 12.99 15.32
C GLY A 52 5.17 14.46 14.89
N VAL A 53 5.63 15.38 15.75
CA VAL A 53 5.80 16.79 15.40
C VAL A 53 6.77 16.95 14.22
N LEU A 54 7.88 16.21 14.20
CA LEU A 54 8.85 16.26 13.09
C LEU A 54 8.24 15.77 11.77
N LEU A 55 7.42 14.72 11.80
CA LEU A 55 6.70 14.23 10.62
C LEU A 55 5.63 15.23 10.13
N MET A 56 4.93 15.88 11.07
CA MET A 56 3.90 16.87 10.76
C MET A 56 4.41 18.07 9.96
N LEU A 57 5.69 18.44 10.09
CA LEU A 57 6.28 19.58 9.37
C LEU A 57 6.23 19.44 7.85
N SER A 58 6.19 18.21 7.34
CA SER A 58 6.25 17.91 5.90
C SER A 58 5.09 17.03 5.41
N TYR A 59 4.12 16.71 6.27
CA TYR A 59 2.99 15.85 5.94
C TYR A 59 1.82 16.65 5.37
N SER A 60 1.14 16.11 4.34
CA SER A 60 -0.03 16.74 3.73
C SER A 60 -1.27 15.82 3.75
N PRO A 61 -2.33 16.14 4.52
CA PRO A 61 -3.44 15.23 4.82
C PRO A 61 -4.54 15.19 3.73
N SER A 62 -4.22 14.68 2.54
CA SER A 62 -5.21 14.40 1.48
C SER A 62 -4.89 13.08 0.76
N LEU A 63 -5.87 12.46 0.10
CA LEU A 63 -5.66 11.19 -0.60
C LEU A 63 -4.67 11.33 -1.78
N SER A 64 -4.64 12.49 -2.43
CA SER A 64 -3.68 12.76 -3.51
C SER A 64 -2.27 13.00 -2.96
N SER A 65 -2.13 13.70 -1.83
CA SER A 65 -0.82 14.14 -1.32
C SER A 65 -0.22 13.29 -0.21
N ALA A 66 -1.00 12.48 0.52
CA ALA A 66 -0.53 11.79 1.73
C ALA A 66 0.65 10.87 1.43
N TRP A 67 0.48 9.94 0.48
CA TRP A 67 1.54 9.01 0.09
C TRP A 67 2.77 9.77 -0.46
N ALA A 68 2.56 10.82 -1.25
CA ALA A 68 3.63 11.66 -1.80
C ALA A 68 4.44 12.36 -0.70
N SER A 69 3.77 12.96 0.28
CA SER A 69 4.40 13.65 1.40
C SER A 69 5.19 12.69 2.29
N VAL A 70 4.68 11.48 2.48
CA VAL A 70 5.36 10.40 3.21
C VAL A 70 6.62 9.95 2.47
N ARG A 71 6.56 9.80 1.14
CA ARG A 71 7.75 9.51 0.32
C ARG A 71 8.78 10.63 0.36
N PHE A 72 8.32 11.88 0.33
CA PHE A 72 9.19 13.04 0.50
C PHE A 72 9.92 12.99 1.84
N ILE A 73 9.21 12.76 2.95
CA ILE A 73 9.80 12.60 4.29
C ILE A 73 10.88 11.52 4.27
N GLU A 74 10.60 10.35 3.71
CA GLU A 74 11.58 9.26 3.63
C GLU A 74 12.83 9.60 2.80
N GLY A 75 12.70 10.50 1.82
CA GLY A 75 13.82 11.00 1.02
C GLY A 75 14.66 12.08 1.69
N THR A 76 14.16 12.74 2.74
CA THR A 76 14.94 13.74 3.49
C THR A 76 16.00 13.10 4.40
N PRO A 77 17.14 13.78 4.67
CA PRO A 77 18.15 13.28 5.58
C PRO A 77 17.58 12.90 6.95
N GLY A 78 17.66 11.62 7.31
CA GLY A 78 17.13 11.09 8.57
C GLY A 78 15.61 10.90 8.64
N GLY A 79 14.85 11.32 7.63
CA GLY A 79 13.39 11.23 7.66
C GLY A 79 12.86 9.80 7.64
N ALA A 80 13.47 8.89 6.86
CA ALA A 80 13.14 7.47 6.91
C ALA A 80 13.37 6.84 8.29
N PHE A 81 14.43 7.25 8.99
CA PHE A 81 14.70 6.80 10.36
C PHE A 81 13.67 7.35 11.35
N ILE A 82 13.34 8.64 11.29
CA ILE A 82 12.32 9.26 12.15
C ILE A 82 10.96 8.58 11.95
N ARG A 83 10.55 8.35 10.70
CA ARG A 83 9.33 7.62 10.37
C ARG A 83 9.36 6.19 10.92
N GLY A 84 10.47 5.49 10.72
CA GLY A 84 10.66 4.15 11.28
C GLY A 84 10.57 4.13 12.80
N LEU A 85 11.20 5.11 13.47
CA LEU A 85 11.18 5.22 14.93
C LEU A 85 9.77 5.50 15.45
N HIS A 86 9.03 6.42 14.81
CA HIS A 86 7.62 6.67 15.12
C HIS A 86 6.78 5.39 14.99
N TYR A 87 6.96 4.61 13.91
CA TYR A 87 6.25 3.34 13.76
C TYR A 87 6.61 2.33 14.87
N TRP A 88 7.90 2.07 15.11
CA TRP A 88 8.32 1.03 16.07
C TRP A 88 8.05 1.40 17.53
N VAL A 89 8.13 2.69 17.88
CA VAL A 89 7.76 3.17 19.20
C VAL A 89 6.25 2.99 19.44
N ALA A 90 5.40 3.23 18.43
CA ALA A 90 3.96 2.99 18.53
C ALA A 90 3.65 1.51 18.79
N GLN A 91 4.35 0.59 18.10
CA GLN A 91 4.24 -0.85 18.36
C GLN A 91 4.65 -1.20 19.80
N ALA A 92 5.78 -0.64 20.26
CA ALA A 92 6.30 -0.87 21.59
C ALA A 92 5.40 -0.31 22.70
N LEU A 93 4.73 0.81 22.46
CA LEU A 93 3.76 1.40 23.41
C LEU A 93 2.63 0.41 23.70
N VAL A 94 2.04 -0.21 22.68
CA VAL A 94 0.95 -1.18 22.87
C VAL A 94 1.41 -2.38 23.72
N VAL A 95 2.56 -2.98 23.35
CA VAL A 95 3.15 -4.10 24.10
C VAL A 95 3.44 -3.72 25.55
N LEU A 96 4.08 -2.57 25.76
CA LEU A 96 4.51 -2.12 27.07
C LEU A 96 3.32 -1.72 27.95
N PHE A 97 2.23 -1.24 27.35
CA PHE A 97 0.98 -0.97 28.05
C PHE A 97 0.36 -2.26 28.58
N LEU A 98 0.31 -3.32 27.76
CA LEU A 98 -0.14 -4.64 28.18
C LEU A 98 0.72 -5.20 29.31
N VAL A 99 2.05 -5.08 29.22
CA VAL A 99 2.97 -5.48 30.29
C VAL A 99 2.71 -4.68 31.58
N HIS A 100 2.49 -3.37 31.46
CA HIS A 100 2.22 -2.49 32.59
C HIS A 100 0.89 -2.84 33.27
N MET A 101 -0.19 -3.02 32.50
CA MET A 101 -1.50 -3.42 33.00
C MET A 101 -1.47 -4.79 33.67
N THR A 102 -0.83 -5.77 33.02
CA THR A 102 -0.65 -7.12 33.57
C THR A 102 0.03 -7.06 34.93
N ARG A 103 1.10 -6.26 35.06
CA ARG A 103 1.79 -6.06 36.34
C ARG A 103 0.86 -5.44 37.39
N VAL A 104 0.07 -4.43 37.04
CA VAL A 104 -0.85 -3.76 37.98
C VAL A 104 -1.90 -4.74 38.50
N VAL A 105 -2.50 -5.55 37.61
CA VAL A 105 -3.46 -6.59 38.00
C VAL A 105 -2.79 -7.66 38.85
N ALA A 106 -1.69 -8.26 38.39
CA ALA A 106 -0.99 -9.33 39.09
C ALA A 106 -0.50 -8.91 40.49
N THR A 107 -0.07 -7.66 40.65
CA THR A 107 0.43 -7.13 41.94
C THR A 107 -0.65 -6.53 42.84
N ALA A 108 -1.92 -6.53 42.40
CA ALA A 108 -3.02 -5.86 43.10
C ALA A 108 -2.79 -4.36 43.35
N ALA A 109 -2.03 -3.70 42.46
CA ALA A 109 -1.64 -2.30 42.64
C ALA A 109 -2.80 -1.31 42.50
N PHE A 110 -3.94 -1.79 41.97
CA PHE A 110 -5.20 -1.05 41.83
C PHE A 110 -6.00 -0.90 43.14
N ARG A 111 -5.64 -1.62 44.21
CA ARG A 111 -6.34 -1.56 45.51
C ARG A 111 -6.25 -0.18 46.16
N ALA A 112 -7.19 0.11 47.05
CA ALA A 112 -7.24 1.32 47.86
C ALA A 112 -5.86 1.76 48.40
N PRO A 113 -5.51 3.06 48.33
CA PRO A 113 -6.28 4.20 47.81
C PRO A 113 -5.99 4.53 46.32
N ARG A 114 -5.71 3.53 45.47
CA ARG A 114 -5.26 3.70 44.07
C ARG A 114 -6.34 3.37 43.03
N GLU A 115 -7.61 3.38 43.41
CA GLU A 115 -8.72 3.09 42.49
C GLU A 115 -8.74 4.09 41.32
N LEU A 116 -8.53 5.38 41.59
CA LEU A 116 -8.45 6.40 40.53
C LEU A 116 -7.22 6.25 39.63
N VAL A 117 -6.09 5.77 40.16
CA VAL A 117 -4.91 5.44 39.36
C VAL A 117 -5.26 4.31 38.38
N TRP A 118 -5.99 3.30 38.85
CA TRP A 118 -6.46 2.21 38.01
C TRP A 118 -7.44 2.67 36.93
N ILE A 119 -8.48 3.43 37.30
CA ILE A 119 -9.48 3.92 36.35
C ILE A 119 -8.83 4.76 35.25
N THR A 120 -7.99 5.73 35.63
CA THR A 120 -7.29 6.58 34.66
C THR A 120 -6.31 5.77 33.78
N GLY A 121 -5.59 4.80 34.34
CA GLY A 121 -4.72 3.91 33.58
C GLY A 121 -5.47 3.00 32.62
N LEU A 122 -6.65 2.52 33.03
CA LEU A 122 -7.51 1.67 32.23
C LEU A 122 -8.16 2.46 31.08
N LEU A 123 -8.54 3.72 31.30
CA LEU A 123 -9.06 4.61 30.25
C LEU A 123 -7.97 5.05 29.26
N LEU A 124 -6.71 5.17 29.69
CA LEU A 124 -5.59 5.49 28.80
C LEU A 124 -5.33 4.38 27.76
N PHE A 125 -5.59 3.12 28.08
CA PHE A 125 -5.32 2.00 27.17
C PHE A 125 -6.12 2.08 25.85
N PRO A 126 -7.46 2.16 25.85
CA PRO A 126 -8.22 2.31 24.61
C PRO A 126 -7.88 3.60 23.87
N CYS A 127 -7.56 4.70 24.58
CA CYS A 127 -7.08 5.92 23.91
C CYS A 127 -5.78 5.67 23.12
N VAL A 128 -4.82 4.94 23.68
CA VAL A 128 -3.57 4.57 22.97
C VAL A 128 -3.84 3.65 21.78
N LEU A 129 -4.79 2.70 21.90
CA LEU A 129 -5.17 1.84 20.77
C LEU A 129 -5.80 2.63 19.62
N VAL A 130 -6.75 3.53 19.93
CA VAL A 130 -7.37 4.43 18.94
C VAL A 130 -6.33 5.38 18.35
N TRP A 131 -5.38 5.85 19.17
CA TRP A 131 -4.29 6.69 18.70
C TRP A 131 -3.42 5.96 17.67
N ALA A 132 -3.01 4.72 17.97
CA ALA A 132 -2.21 3.89 17.06
C ALA A 132 -2.94 3.61 15.73
N ILE A 133 -4.23 3.24 15.80
CA ILE A 133 -5.06 3.00 14.61
C ILE A 133 -5.19 4.25 13.73
N SER A 134 -5.52 5.39 14.33
CA SER A 134 -5.80 6.63 13.59
C SER A 134 -4.62 7.13 12.76
N GLY A 135 -3.39 6.69 13.07
CA GLY A 135 -2.19 7.01 12.32
C GLY A 135 -1.98 6.17 11.06
N ASN A 136 -2.53 4.95 10.97
CA ASN A 136 -2.30 4.04 9.85
C ASN A 136 -2.78 4.59 8.49
N PRO A 137 -4.01 5.15 8.37
CA PRO A 137 -4.48 5.72 7.11
C PRO A 137 -3.64 6.92 6.65
N LEU A 138 -2.93 7.58 7.57
CA LEU A 138 -2.11 8.75 7.24
C LEU A 138 -0.91 8.39 6.35
N SER A 139 -0.53 7.12 6.23
CA SER A 139 0.51 6.70 5.28
C SER A 139 0.11 6.90 3.82
N GLY A 140 -1.19 7.05 3.53
CA GLY A 140 -1.74 7.11 2.17
C GLY A 140 -1.65 5.78 1.41
N GLY A 141 -1.38 4.68 2.11
CA GLY A 141 -1.30 3.34 1.53
C GLY A 141 -2.62 2.58 1.56
N GLN A 142 -2.77 1.61 0.66
CA GLN A 142 -3.98 0.80 0.50
C GLN A 142 -4.42 0.11 1.80
N ARG A 143 -3.46 -0.43 2.57
CA ARG A 143 -3.70 -1.10 3.85
C ARG A 143 -4.39 -0.18 4.87
N GLY A 144 -3.89 1.05 5.02
CA GLY A 144 -4.43 2.01 5.98
C GLY A 144 -5.84 2.48 5.60
N LEU A 145 -6.09 2.74 4.31
CA LEU A 145 -7.43 3.13 3.86
C LEU A 145 -8.46 1.99 3.98
N ALA A 146 -8.07 0.78 3.61
CA ALA A 146 -8.94 -0.38 3.77
C ALA A 146 -9.25 -0.65 5.25
N GLN A 147 -8.30 -0.40 6.15
CA GLN A 147 -8.51 -0.50 7.59
C GLN A 147 -9.57 0.51 8.07
N ILE A 148 -9.45 1.80 7.74
CA ILE A 148 -10.44 2.79 8.20
C ILE A 148 -11.82 2.54 7.58
N GLU A 149 -11.89 2.00 6.37
CA GLU A 149 -13.17 1.63 5.76
C GLU A 149 -13.90 0.57 6.61
N VAL A 150 -13.19 -0.47 7.06
CA VAL A 150 -13.74 -1.50 7.96
C VAL A 150 -14.12 -0.91 9.32
N GLU A 151 -13.26 -0.09 9.91
CA GLU A 151 -13.51 0.51 11.23
C GLU A 151 -14.68 1.50 11.21
N SER A 152 -14.82 2.28 10.14
CA SER A 152 -15.93 3.21 9.97
C SER A 152 -17.27 2.48 9.90
N ARG A 153 -17.32 1.28 9.30
CA ARG A 153 -18.51 0.41 9.32
C ARG A 153 -18.83 -0.09 10.73
N ILE A 154 -17.82 -0.42 11.53
CA ILE A 154 -18.01 -0.79 12.94
C ILE A 154 -18.57 0.39 13.75
N ILE A 155 -18.09 1.61 13.51
CA ILE A 155 -18.65 2.82 14.12
C ILE A 155 -20.11 2.99 13.68
N GLY A 156 -20.39 2.82 12.39
CA GLY A 156 -21.72 2.87 11.78
C GLY A 156 -22.73 1.91 12.39
N SER A 157 -22.30 0.72 12.83
CA SER A 157 -23.18 -0.27 13.45
C SER A 157 -23.56 0.05 14.90
N THR A 158 -23.00 1.11 15.50
CA THR A 158 -23.39 1.54 16.84
C THR A 158 -24.84 2.06 16.83
N PRO A 159 -25.73 1.54 17.69
CA PRO A 159 -27.12 1.98 17.73
C PRO A 159 -27.27 3.49 17.98
N LEU A 160 -28.36 4.06 17.47
CA LEU A 160 -28.79 5.46 17.63
C LEU A 160 -27.92 6.50 16.90
N ILE A 161 -26.61 6.52 17.16
CA ILE A 161 -25.72 7.59 16.70
C ILE A 161 -24.63 7.13 15.72
N GLY A 162 -24.49 5.81 15.49
CA GLY A 162 -23.36 5.22 14.73
C GLY A 162 -23.21 5.77 13.32
N GLU A 163 -24.28 5.79 12.52
CA GLU A 163 -24.20 6.29 11.14
C GLU A 163 -23.88 7.79 11.07
N HIS A 164 -24.39 8.59 12.01
CA HIS A 164 -24.04 10.01 12.11
C HIS A 164 -22.55 10.19 12.44
N LEU A 165 -22.02 9.40 13.37
CA LEU A 165 -20.60 9.40 13.71
C LEU A 165 -19.73 8.91 12.53
N ARG A 166 -20.18 7.89 11.80
CA ARG A 166 -19.49 7.38 10.60
C ARG A 166 -19.40 8.47 9.54
N ARG A 167 -20.51 9.11 9.18
CA ARG A 167 -20.52 10.19 8.18
C ARG A 167 -19.71 11.40 8.62
N LEU A 168 -19.76 11.75 9.90
CA LEU A 168 -18.93 12.82 10.46
C LEU A 168 -17.44 12.50 10.34
N LEU A 169 -17.04 11.27 10.71
CA LEU A 169 -15.65 10.82 10.60
C LEU A 169 -15.17 10.81 9.15
N LEU A 170 -15.97 10.24 8.24
CA LEU A 170 -15.61 10.14 6.81
C LEU A 170 -15.67 11.50 6.10
N GLY A 171 -16.53 12.42 6.56
CA GLY A 171 -16.84 13.66 5.85
C GLY A 171 -17.67 13.43 4.58
N GLY A 172 -18.37 12.30 4.49
CA GLY A 172 -19.15 11.86 3.32
C GLY A 172 -19.63 10.41 3.48
N ASP A 173 -20.10 9.81 2.39
CA ASP A 173 -20.62 8.43 2.40
C ASP A 173 -19.52 7.36 2.32
N ALA A 174 -18.35 7.74 1.81
CA ALA A 174 -17.18 6.89 1.60
C ALA A 174 -15.90 7.58 2.05
N VAL A 175 -14.81 6.80 2.12
CA VAL A 175 -13.47 7.32 2.44
C VAL A 175 -13.03 8.31 1.36
N GLY A 176 -12.64 9.51 1.79
CA GLY A 176 -12.29 10.63 0.91
C GLY A 176 -11.21 11.54 1.49
N ASN A 177 -10.95 12.67 0.84
CA ASN A 177 -9.98 13.68 1.30
C ASN A 177 -10.31 14.21 2.71
N LEU A 178 -11.60 14.47 2.97
CA LEU A 178 -12.06 14.93 4.29
C LEU A 178 -11.81 13.87 5.38
N THR A 179 -11.93 12.58 5.06
CA THR A 179 -11.61 11.50 6.01
C THR A 179 -10.17 11.63 6.50
N LEU A 180 -9.20 11.83 5.60
CA LEU A 180 -7.80 11.99 5.97
C LEU A 180 -7.55 13.27 6.77
N THR A 181 -8.21 14.37 6.42
CA THR A 181 -8.12 15.61 7.18
C THR A 181 -8.63 15.43 8.61
N HIS A 182 -9.79 14.81 8.79
CA HIS A 182 -10.34 14.51 10.11
C HIS A 182 -9.44 13.58 10.92
N LEU A 183 -8.96 12.48 10.32
CA LEU A 183 -8.04 11.56 10.97
C LEU A 183 -6.73 12.22 11.37
N TYR A 184 -6.17 13.08 10.51
CA TYR A 184 -4.99 13.86 10.84
C TYR A 184 -5.22 14.77 12.06
N THR A 185 -6.34 15.50 12.09
CA THR A 185 -6.70 16.33 13.26
C THR A 185 -6.92 15.48 14.52
N LEU A 186 -7.60 14.35 14.40
CA LEU A 186 -7.83 13.44 15.52
C LEU A 186 -6.51 12.87 16.06
N HIS A 187 -5.65 12.37 15.18
CA HIS A 187 -4.39 11.71 15.51
C HIS A 187 -3.33 12.67 16.05
N CYS A 188 -3.24 13.87 15.48
CA CYS A 188 -2.17 14.83 15.83
C CYS A 188 -2.58 15.83 16.92
N VAL A 189 -3.88 16.07 17.13
CA VAL A 189 -4.34 17.12 18.07
C VAL A 189 -5.28 16.56 19.12
N VAL A 190 -6.43 16.01 18.72
CA VAL A 190 -7.52 15.68 19.66
C VAL A 190 -7.14 14.54 20.59
N ILE A 191 -6.69 13.42 20.04
CA ILE A 191 -6.30 12.23 20.83
C ILE A 191 -5.06 12.52 21.69
N PRO A 192 -3.97 13.13 21.17
CA PRO A 192 -2.83 13.51 22.01
C PRO A 192 -3.20 14.44 23.16
N ALA A 193 -4.06 15.43 22.94
CA ALA A 193 -4.53 16.32 24.00
C ALA A 193 -5.33 15.57 25.08
N GLY A 194 -6.22 14.66 24.68
CA GLY A 194 -6.97 13.81 25.60
C GLY A 194 -6.06 12.86 26.39
N VAL A 195 -5.08 12.24 25.74
CA VAL A 195 -4.07 11.39 26.38
C VAL A 195 -3.22 12.20 27.34
N LEU A 196 -2.77 13.40 26.98
CA LEU A 196 -1.99 14.28 27.86
C LEU A 196 -2.78 14.67 29.11
N LEU A 197 -4.07 15.00 28.96
CA LEU A 197 -4.96 15.32 30.07
C LEU A 197 -5.10 14.11 31.02
N LEU A 198 -5.49 12.95 30.49
CA LEU A 198 -5.65 11.73 31.29
C LEU A 198 -4.33 11.27 31.93
N LEU A 199 -3.21 11.40 31.22
CA LEU A 199 -1.88 11.06 31.71
C LEU A 199 -1.45 12.00 32.85
N SER A 200 -1.74 13.30 32.72
CA SER A 200 -1.47 14.28 33.78
C SER A 200 -2.26 13.96 35.05
N ILE A 201 -3.54 13.61 34.91
CA ILE A 201 -4.36 13.14 36.03
C ILE A 201 -3.75 11.84 36.59
N HIS A 202 -3.44 10.86 35.76
CA HIS A 202 -2.87 9.58 36.18
C HIS A 202 -1.57 9.75 36.98
N ILE A 203 -0.60 10.52 36.46
CA ILE A 203 0.68 10.80 37.12
C ILE A 203 0.46 11.55 38.43
N SER A 204 -0.48 12.51 38.49
CA SER A 204 -0.79 13.24 39.72
C SER A 204 -1.30 12.30 40.83
N GLN A 205 -2.16 11.33 40.49
CA GLN A 205 -2.67 10.34 41.44
C GLN A 205 -1.57 9.36 41.87
N VAL A 206 -0.71 8.92 40.94
CA VAL A 206 0.48 8.11 41.26
C VAL A 206 1.42 8.85 42.19
N TYR A 207 1.63 10.15 41.98
CA TYR A 207 2.46 10.98 42.85
C TYR A 207 1.86 11.05 44.26
N ARG A 208 0.57 11.36 44.37
CA ARG A 208 -0.18 11.50 45.63
C ARG A 208 -0.22 10.22 46.46
N HIS A 209 -0.49 9.07 45.85
CA HIS A 209 -0.75 7.82 46.57
C HIS A 209 0.46 6.88 46.69
N GLY A 210 1.60 7.21 46.07
CA GLY A 210 2.79 6.37 46.14
C GLY A 210 2.70 5.12 45.25
N LEU A 211 3.86 4.53 44.96
CA LEU A 211 3.93 3.25 44.24
C LEU A 211 3.42 2.13 45.15
N ALA A 212 2.49 1.32 44.62
CA ALA A 212 1.99 0.15 45.32
C ALA A 212 3.15 -0.84 45.58
N PRO A 213 3.28 -1.38 46.78
CA PRO A 213 4.36 -2.31 47.06
C PRO A 213 4.05 -3.64 46.36
N THR A 214 4.96 -4.11 45.49
CA THR A 214 4.81 -5.37 44.72
C THR A 214 4.48 -6.54 45.64
N GLY A 215 3.32 -7.17 45.44
CA GLY A 215 2.77 -8.20 46.33
C GLY A 215 3.05 -9.65 45.95
N ILE A 216 3.76 -9.90 44.83
CA ILE A 216 3.94 -11.25 44.26
C ILE A 216 5.11 -12.01 44.91
N PHE A 217 6.11 -11.31 45.46
CA PHE A 217 7.30 -11.92 46.06
C PHE A 217 7.40 -11.57 47.55
N LYS A 218 7.92 -12.51 48.38
CA LYS A 218 8.05 -12.40 49.85
C LYS A 218 8.62 -11.03 50.31
N ARG A 219 8.33 -10.64 51.56
CA ARG A 219 8.75 -9.41 52.28
C ARG A 219 10.29 -9.20 52.37
N THR A 220 11.01 -9.06 51.26
CA THR A 220 12.49 -9.07 51.28
C THR A 220 13.15 -7.73 50.95
N GLY A 221 12.42 -6.75 50.41
CA GLY A 221 12.99 -5.45 50.03
C GLY A 221 13.02 -4.44 51.18
N ARG A 222 14.20 -3.89 51.50
CA ARG A 222 14.34 -2.74 52.41
C ARG A 222 13.82 -1.46 51.75
N PRO A 223 13.18 -0.55 52.50
CA PRO A 223 12.83 0.77 51.98
C PRO A 223 14.07 1.52 51.52
N THR A 224 14.09 2.00 50.28
CA THR A 224 15.21 2.78 49.73
C THR A 224 14.70 4.03 49.03
N PRO A 225 15.49 5.11 48.97
CA PRO A 225 15.17 6.28 48.15
C PRO A 225 15.01 5.90 46.67
N TYR A 226 14.13 6.61 45.96
CA TYR A 226 13.89 6.44 44.53
C TYR A 226 15.13 6.81 43.70
N TRP A 227 15.77 7.92 44.07
CA TRP A 227 17.06 8.33 43.52
C TRP A 227 18.21 7.84 44.41
N PRO A 228 19.28 7.26 43.86
CA PRO A 228 19.52 7.00 42.43
C PRO A 228 18.92 5.66 41.97
N HIS A 229 18.62 4.75 42.89
CA HIS A 229 18.47 3.32 42.61
C HIS A 229 17.42 2.96 41.54
N GLN A 230 16.19 3.47 41.66
CA GLN A 230 15.15 3.18 40.66
C GLN A 230 15.34 3.98 39.40
N THR A 231 15.86 5.21 39.52
CA THR A 231 16.15 6.05 38.34
C THR A 231 17.18 5.39 37.44
N THR A 232 18.26 4.82 38.00
CA THR A 232 19.26 4.09 37.23
C THR A 232 18.65 2.89 36.49
N ARG A 233 17.77 2.10 37.12
CA ARG A 233 17.10 0.97 36.44
C ARG A 233 16.17 1.44 35.33
N ASN A 234 15.45 2.56 35.53
CA ASN A 234 14.62 3.14 34.49
C ASN A 234 15.47 3.60 33.30
N LEU A 235 16.61 4.26 33.55
CA LEU A 235 17.52 4.72 32.50
C LEU A 235 18.14 3.55 31.72
N ILE A 236 18.57 2.49 32.41
CA ILE A 236 19.09 1.28 31.74
C ILE A 236 18.01 0.63 30.87
N ALA A 237 16.80 0.42 31.42
CA ALA A 237 15.71 -0.18 30.67
C ALA A 237 15.30 0.67 29.47
N LEU A 238 15.23 2.00 29.63
CA LEU A 238 14.94 2.93 28.54
C LEU A 238 16.04 2.92 27.49
N ALA A 239 17.31 2.95 27.88
CA ALA A 239 18.44 2.92 26.94
C ALA A 239 18.45 1.65 26.09
N ILE A 240 18.24 0.48 26.71
CA ILE A 240 18.13 -0.80 25.99
C ILE A 240 16.94 -0.79 25.03
N LEU A 241 15.78 -0.32 25.50
CA LEU A 241 14.57 -0.28 24.69
C LEU A 241 14.72 0.66 23.49
N VAL A 242 15.17 1.90 23.71
CA VAL A 242 15.41 2.89 22.66
C VAL A 242 16.49 2.42 21.68
N ALA A 243 17.56 1.77 22.16
CA ALA A 243 18.58 1.21 21.29
C ALA A 243 18.01 0.12 20.38
N GLY A 244 17.19 -0.78 20.93
CA GLY A 244 16.51 -1.84 20.17
C GLY A 244 15.52 -1.28 19.14
N LEU A 245 14.72 -0.27 19.51
CA LEU A 245 13.77 0.38 18.60
C LEU A 245 14.49 1.20 17.52
N SER A 246 15.59 1.88 17.86
CA SER A 246 16.42 2.59 16.87
C SER A 246 17.08 1.61 15.90
N TYR A 247 17.56 0.46 16.38
CA TYR A 247 18.06 -0.60 15.51
C TYR A 247 16.96 -1.11 14.58
N ALA A 248 15.74 -1.36 15.09
CA ALA A 248 14.61 -1.78 14.27
C ALA A 248 14.24 -0.75 13.20
N ALA A 249 14.19 0.54 13.58
CA ALA A 249 13.95 1.64 12.66
C ALA A 249 15.02 1.75 11.57
N ALA A 250 16.31 1.60 11.92
CA ALA A 250 17.40 1.64 10.95
C ALA A 250 17.43 0.40 10.04
N ARG A 251 17.09 -0.78 10.56
CA ARG A 251 17.21 -2.05 9.83
C ARG A 251 15.99 -2.36 8.95
N TRP A 252 14.79 -2.09 9.44
CA TRP A 252 13.54 -2.45 8.78
C TRP A 252 12.69 -1.25 8.37
N GLY A 253 12.94 -0.05 8.91
CA GLY A 253 12.13 1.13 8.63
C GLY A 253 10.68 0.98 9.06
N ALA A 254 9.82 1.86 8.57
CA ALA A 254 8.37 1.68 8.62
C ALA A 254 7.91 0.82 7.42
N PRO A 255 6.81 0.05 7.54
CA PRO A 255 6.24 -0.69 6.43
C PRO A 255 5.95 0.22 5.22
N ARG A 256 6.25 -0.30 4.02
CA ARG A 256 5.98 0.34 2.74
C ARG A 256 4.76 -0.31 2.11
N ASP A 257 3.72 0.48 1.92
CA ASP A 257 2.47 0.03 1.32
C ASP A 257 2.34 0.56 -0.11
N VAL A 258 1.58 -0.17 -0.93
CA VAL A 258 1.11 0.29 -2.24
C VAL A 258 0.33 1.59 -2.03
N PRO A 259 0.54 2.64 -2.85
CA PRO A 259 -0.33 3.81 -2.84
C PRO A 259 -1.80 3.39 -2.93
N ALA A 260 -2.67 4.03 -2.16
CA ALA A 260 -4.06 3.62 -2.15
C ALA A 260 -4.73 3.88 -3.50
N ASP A 261 -5.41 2.85 -4.01
CA ASP A 261 -6.14 2.86 -5.27
C ASP A 261 -7.34 1.90 -5.15
N PRO A 262 -8.59 2.38 -5.28
CA PRO A 262 -9.78 1.53 -5.22
C PRO A 262 -9.81 0.42 -6.27
N GLU A 263 -9.07 0.58 -7.37
CA GLU A 263 -9.06 -0.37 -8.48
C GLU A 263 -8.05 -1.51 -8.30
N LEU A 264 -7.14 -1.39 -7.33
CA LEU A 264 -6.20 -2.45 -7.00
C LEU A 264 -6.82 -3.39 -5.95
N GLU A 265 -6.81 -4.68 -6.25
CA GLU A 265 -7.23 -5.70 -5.31
C GLU A 265 -6.38 -5.67 -4.04
N HIS A 266 -7.04 -5.75 -2.88
CA HIS A 266 -6.38 -5.75 -1.57
C HIS A 266 -7.10 -6.70 -0.62
N VAL A 267 -6.32 -7.45 0.17
CA VAL A 267 -6.90 -8.29 1.23
C VAL A 267 -6.79 -7.57 2.57
N PRO A 268 -7.88 -6.99 3.12
CA PRO A 268 -7.80 -6.22 4.36
C PRO A 268 -7.44 -7.13 5.54
N ARG A 269 -6.43 -6.70 6.30
CA ARG A 269 -6.09 -7.25 7.63
C ARG A 269 -5.75 -6.09 8.57
N PRO A 270 -6.29 -6.09 9.80
CA PRO A 270 -5.92 -5.07 10.78
C PRO A 270 -4.53 -5.34 11.37
N GLU A 271 -4.05 -4.38 12.15
CA GLU A 271 -2.81 -4.54 12.91
C GLU A 271 -2.86 -5.70 13.90
N TRP A 272 -1.67 -6.21 14.28
CA TRP A 272 -1.55 -7.39 15.14
C TRP A 272 -2.30 -7.26 16.47
N TYR A 273 -2.37 -6.05 17.03
CA TYR A 273 -3.07 -5.77 18.28
C TYR A 273 -4.61 -5.80 18.15
N PHE A 274 -5.15 -5.85 16.92
CA PHE A 274 -6.59 -6.02 16.62
C PHE A 274 -6.95 -7.37 16.01
N LEU A 275 -5.98 -8.26 15.72
CA LEU A 275 -6.25 -9.58 15.16
C LEU A 275 -7.18 -10.42 16.05
N ALA A 276 -7.07 -10.32 17.37
CA ALA A 276 -7.97 -11.01 18.28
C ALA A 276 -9.43 -10.56 18.13
N LEU A 277 -9.67 -9.25 17.95
CA LEU A 277 -11.01 -8.72 17.73
C LEU A 277 -11.55 -9.09 16.35
N PHE A 278 -10.67 -9.06 15.35
CA PHE A 278 -10.98 -9.50 13.99
C PHE A 278 -11.44 -10.96 13.95
N GLU A 279 -10.72 -11.85 14.64
CA GLU A 279 -11.12 -13.25 14.74
C GLU A 279 -12.43 -13.41 15.51
N LEU A 280 -12.58 -12.69 16.63
CA LEU A 280 -13.80 -12.74 17.42
C LEU A 280 -15.03 -12.34 16.58
N ARG A 281 -14.93 -11.27 15.78
CA ARG A 281 -16.02 -10.81 14.90
C ARG A 281 -16.47 -11.89 13.94
N ARG A 282 -15.58 -12.76 13.46
CA ARG A 282 -15.90 -13.83 12.51
C ARG A 282 -16.90 -14.86 13.04
N HIS A 283 -17.07 -14.94 14.36
CA HIS A 283 -18.06 -15.81 15.00
C HIS A 283 -19.48 -15.21 15.05
N PHE A 284 -19.65 -13.98 14.60
CA PHE A 284 -20.91 -13.25 14.58
C PHE A 284 -21.22 -12.80 13.16
N SER A 285 -22.49 -12.73 12.80
CA SER A 285 -22.94 -12.31 11.46
C SER A 285 -24.15 -11.37 11.54
N GLY A 286 -24.23 -10.46 10.56
CA GLY A 286 -25.30 -9.45 10.50
C GLY A 286 -25.34 -8.58 11.75
N ASP A 287 -26.54 -8.34 12.28
CA ASP A 287 -26.76 -7.47 13.44
C ASP A 287 -26.06 -7.96 14.72
N SER A 288 -25.73 -9.26 14.80
CA SER A 288 -25.02 -9.82 15.96
C SER A 288 -23.54 -9.43 16.02
N GLU A 289 -22.97 -8.85 14.96
CA GLU A 289 -21.57 -8.40 14.94
C GLU A 289 -21.27 -7.37 16.04
N ILE A 290 -22.27 -6.55 16.42
CA ILE A 290 -22.16 -5.56 17.50
C ILE A 290 -21.77 -6.24 18.83
N ILE A 291 -22.15 -7.51 19.03
CA ILE A 291 -21.80 -8.26 20.24
C ILE A 291 -20.28 -8.41 20.34
N ALA A 292 -19.61 -8.78 19.24
CA ALA A 292 -18.16 -8.91 19.19
C ALA A 292 -17.44 -7.56 19.27
N THR A 293 -17.91 -6.56 18.53
CA THR A 293 -17.17 -5.31 18.33
C THR A 293 -17.41 -4.27 19.43
N LEU A 294 -18.58 -4.30 20.09
CA LEU A 294 -18.97 -3.34 21.12
C LEU A 294 -19.27 -4.00 22.47
N VAL A 295 -20.17 -4.99 22.52
CA VAL A 295 -20.68 -5.52 23.80
C VAL A 295 -19.60 -6.26 24.59
N ILE A 296 -18.87 -7.19 23.97
CA ILE A 296 -17.82 -7.96 24.64
C ILE A 296 -16.68 -7.04 25.12
N PRO A 297 -16.10 -6.15 24.30
CA PRO A 297 -15.09 -5.19 24.76
C PRO A 297 -15.60 -4.26 25.86
N ALA A 298 -16.83 -3.74 25.75
CA ALA A 298 -17.41 -2.87 26.77
C ALA A 298 -17.67 -3.61 28.09
N ALA A 299 -18.14 -4.86 28.03
CA ALA A 299 -18.34 -5.70 29.21
C ALA A 299 -16.99 -6.03 29.89
N ALA A 300 -15.95 -6.34 29.10
CA ALA A 300 -14.61 -6.56 29.63
C ALA A 300 -14.04 -5.29 30.29
N LEU A 301 -14.20 -4.13 29.65
CA LEU A 301 -13.78 -2.84 30.21
C LEU A 301 -14.55 -2.53 31.51
N PHE A 302 -15.86 -2.71 31.54
CA PHE A 302 -16.69 -2.48 32.72
C PHE A 302 -16.33 -3.43 33.87
N PHE A 303 -16.10 -4.71 33.57
CA PHE A 303 -15.63 -5.68 34.55
C PHE A 303 -14.27 -5.29 35.14
N LEU A 304 -13.33 -4.82 34.30
CA LEU A 304 -12.04 -4.30 34.74
C LEU A 304 -12.18 -3.01 35.56
N LEU A 305 -13.10 -2.11 35.22
CA LEU A 305 -13.41 -0.91 36.02
C LEU A 305 -13.95 -1.28 37.41
N ALA A 306 -14.78 -2.32 37.49
CA ALA A 306 -15.34 -2.84 38.74
C ALA A 306 -14.30 -3.61 39.59
N LEU A 307 -13.17 -4.01 39.01
CA LEU A 307 -12.18 -4.89 39.65
C LEU A 307 -11.69 -4.41 41.03
N PRO A 308 -11.36 -3.13 41.29
CA PRO A 308 -10.93 -2.69 42.62
C PRO A 308 -12.00 -2.89 43.70
N PHE A 309 -13.27 -2.76 43.33
CA PHE A 309 -14.42 -2.88 44.22
C PHE A 309 -14.76 -4.35 44.48
N LEU A 310 -14.72 -5.19 43.45
CA LEU A 310 -14.92 -6.63 43.56
C LEU A 310 -13.81 -7.28 44.41
N ASP A 311 -12.54 -6.95 44.13
CA ASP A 311 -11.37 -7.51 44.82
C ASP A 311 -11.34 -7.15 46.32
N ARG A 312 -12.00 -6.06 46.72
CA ARG A 312 -12.14 -5.64 48.13
C ARG A 312 -13.09 -6.54 48.92
N VAL A 313 -14.15 -7.04 48.28
CA VAL A 313 -15.18 -7.87 48.93
C VAL A 313 -14.82 -9.36 48.86
N CYS A 314 -14.03 -9.77 47.87
CA CYS A 314 -13.62 -11.16 47.71
C CYS A 314 -12.64 -11.66 48.81
N PRO A 315 -12.82 -12.90 49.32
CA PRO A 315 -11.80 -13.56 50.13
C PRO A 315 -10.46 -13.65 49.40
N ARG A 316 -9.34 -13.61 50.14
CA ARG A 316 -7.98 -13.58 49.56
C ARG A 316 -7.72 -14.67 48.51
N ARG A 317 -8.22 -15.89 48.72
CA ARG A 317 -8.07 -17.00 47.76
C ARG A 317 -8.79 -16.72 46.45
N VAL A 318 -10.02 -16.22 46.53
CA VAL A 318 -10.85 -15.84 45.37
C VAL A 318 -10.24 -14.66 44.63
N SER A 319 -9.77 -13.63 45.35
CA SER A 319 -9.06 -12.47 44.76
C SER A 319 -7.80 -12.90 43.97
N VAL A 320 -6.99 -13.80 44.52
CA VAL A 320 -5.81 -14.32 43.80
C VAL A 320 -6.24 -15.11 42.57
N ALA A 321 -7.20 -16.03 42.71
CA ALA A 321 -7.71 -16.82 41.59
C ALA A 321 -8.29 -15.93 40.47
N LEU A 322 -9.08 -14.91 40.83
CA LEU A 322 -9.67 -13.95 39.90
C LEU A 322 -8.61 -13.20 39.11
N ARG A 323 -7.59 -12.66 39.78
CA ARG A 323 -6.51 -11.92 39.09
C ARG A 323 -5.65 -12.83 38.23
N THR A 324 -5.36 -14.04 38.69
CA THR A 324 -4.66 -15.05 37.89
C THR A 324 -5.47 -15.42 36.65
N PHE A 325 -6.79 -15.58 36.79
CA PHE A 325 -7.69 -15.83 35.66
C PHE A 325 -7.71 -14.65 34.68
N ILE A 326 -7.80 -13.40 35.15
CA ILE A 326 -7.76 -12.21 34.29
C ILE A 326 -6.45 -12.16 33.50
N VAL A 327 -5.31 -12.40 34.17
CA VAL A 327 -4.00 -12.34 33.52
C VAL A 327 -3.80 -13.51 32.57
N LEU A 328 -3.89 -14.75 33.04
CA LEU A 328 -3.60 -15.94 32.24
C LEU A 328 -4.71 -16.22 31.21
N GLY A 329 -5.97 -16.08 31.62
CA GLY A 329 -7.12 -16.25 30.73
C GLY A 329 -7.24 -15.13 29.72
N GLY A 330 -7.02 -13.86 30.12
CA GLY A 330 -7.04 -12.72 29.20
C GLY A 330 -5.91 -12.78 28.17
N LEU A 331 -4.67 -12.98 28.62
CA LEU A 331 -3.52 -13.13 27.72
C LEU A 331 -3.63 -14.39 26.86
N GLY A 332 -4.12 -15.50 27.43
CA GLY A 332 -4.35 -16.75 26.71
C GLY A 332 -5.41 -16.60 25.62
N ALA A 333 -6.57 -16.01 25.94
CA ALA A 333 -7.64 -15.76 24.98
C ALA A 333 -7.18 -14.82 23.86
N TRP A 334 -6.55 -13.69 24.22
CA TRP A 334 -6.01 -12.76 23.23
C TRP A 334 -4.94 -13.41 22.34
N GLY A 335 -4.02 -14.19 22.94
CA GLY A 335 -2.98 -14.91 22.22
C GLY A 335 -3.52 -15.98 21.27
N VAL A 336 -4.50 -16.78 21.71
CA VAL A 336 -5.17 -17.78 20.86
C VAL A 336 -5.93 -17.11 19.72
N LEU A 337 -6.76 -16.11 20.01
CA LEU A 337 -7.53 -15.39 18.98
C LEU A 337 -6.65 -14.62 18.01
N THR A 338 -5.44 -14.22 18.41
CA THR A 338 -4.44 -13.63 17.50
C THR A 338 -3.73 -14.70 16.67
N TYR A 339 -3.43 -15.86 17.27
CA TYR A 339 -2.71 -16.95 16.62
C TYR A 339 -3.55 -17.65 15.53
N LEU A 340 -4.85 -17.84 15.77
CA LEU A 340 -5.74 -18.53 14.82
C LEU A 340 -5.78 -17.89 13.42
N PRO A 341 -6.06 -16.59 13.25
CA PRO A 341 -6.04 -15.95 11.93
C PRO A 341 -4.62 -15.90 11.36
N TRP A 342 -3.59 -15.61 12.17
CA TRP A 342 -2.19 -15.67 11.73
C TRP A 342 -1.82 -17.04 11.18
N SER A 343 -2.28 -18.11 11.84
CA SER A 343 -2.03 -19.48 11.41
C SER A 343 -2.84 -19.88 10.18
N ARG A 344 -4.02 -19.30 9.95
CA ARG A 344 -4.77 -19.51 8.71
C ARG A 344 -4.10 -18.80 7.54
N ASP A 345 -3.79 -17.52 7.72
CA ASP A 345 -3.19 -16.66 6.72
C ASP A 345 -1.84 -17.21 6.21
N ARG A 346 -1.02 -17.81 7.08
CA ARG A 346 0.27 -18.43 6.66
C ARG A 346 0.14 -19.70 5.83
N HIS A 347 -1.04 -20.33 5.80
CA HIS A 347 -1.30 -21.55 5.02
C HIS A 347 -2.28 -21.33 3.87
N ASP A 348 -2.85 -20.13 3.74
CA ASP A 348 -3.74 -19.76 2.65
C ASP A 348 -2.92 -19.28 1.46
N ALA A 349 -2.86 -20.10 0.40
CA ALA A 349 -2.11 -19.79 -0.80
C ALA A 349 -2.61 -18.53 -1.52
N ALA A 350 -3.93 -18.27 -1.52
CA ALA A 350 -4.51 -17.09 -2.14
C ALA A 350 -4.13 -15.83 -1.36
N PHE A 351 -4.17 -15.89 -0.02
CA PHE A 351 -3.70 -14.80 0.82
C PHE A 351 -2.21 -14.50 0.62
N LEU A 352 -1.36 -15.53 0.57
CA LEU A 352 0.08 -15.35 0.35
C LEU A 352 0.38 -14.78 -1.03
N ALA A 353 -0.35 -15.21 -2.07
CA ALA A 353 -0.24 -14.66 -3.41
C ALA A 353 -0.64 -13.17 -3.44
N ALA A 354 -1.78 -12.82 -2.84
CA ALA A 354 -2.22 -11.42 -2.74
C ALA A 354 -1.20 -10.54 -2.00
N ARG A 355 -0.62 -11.04 -0.90
CA ARG A 355 0.45 -10.31 -0.17
C ARG A 355 1.76 -10.20 -0.94
N ALA A 356 2.11 -11.20 -1.74
CA ALA A 356 3.26 -11.13 -2.63
C ALA A 356 3.04 -10.09 -3.72
N GLU A 357 1.84 -10.03 -4.29
CA GLU A 357 1.47 -9.06 -5.30
C GLU A 357 1.46 -7.63 -4.74
N GLU A 358 0.87 -7.40 -3.58
CA GLU A 358 0.93 -6.10 -2.89
C GLU A 358 2.37 -5.64 -2.65
N ARG A 359 3.26 -6.54 -2.21
CA ARG A 359 4.69 -6.21 -2.05
C ARG A 359 5.35 -5.85 -3.38
N ARG A 360 5.07 -6.61 -4.45
CA ARG A 360 5.58 -6.34 -5.80
C ARG A 360 5.14 -4.96 -6.29
N LEU A 361 3.87 -4.63 -6.12
CA LEU A 361 3.30 -3.34 -6.49
C LEU A 361 3.89 -2.20 -5.64
N ALA A 362 4.10 -2.42 -4.34
CA ALA A 362 4.71 -1.42 -3.46
C ALA A 362 6.16 -1.15 -3.89
N GLU A 363 6.96 -2.19 -4.10
CA GLU A 363 8.34 -2.06 -4.58
C GLU A 363 8.39 -1.31 -5.92
N ARG A 364 7.48 -1.63 -6.84
CA ARG A 364 7.37 -0.95 -8.13
C ARG A 364 6.98 0.51 -7.99
N ALA A 365 5.99 0.84 -7.16
CA ALA A 365 5.60 2.22 -6.89
C ALA A 365 6.76 3.02 -6.29
N TYR A 366 7.50 2.43 -5.35
CA TYR A 366 8.66 3.08 -4.73
C TYR A 366 9.81 3.27 -5.72
N LEU A 367 10.06 2.31 -6.61
CA LEU A 367 11.03 2.42 -7.70
C LEU A 367 10.69 3.61 -8.61
N LEU A 368 9.45 3.62 -9.13
CA LEU A 368 8.97 4.67 -10.04
C LEU A 368 8.99 6.06 -9.39
N ALA A 369 8.52 6.16 -8.14
CA ALA A 369 8.54 7.41 -7.39
C ALA A 369 9.97 7.90 -7.10
N SER A 370 10.94 7.01 -6.96
CA SER A 370 12.35 7.39 -6.76
C SER A 370 13.01 7.85 -8.06
N ALA A 371 12.63 7.24 -9.20
CA ALA A 371 13.15 7.60 -10.51
C ALA A 371 12.52 8.89 -11.06
N PHE A 372 11.22 9.11 -10.84
CA PHE A 372 10.44 10.16 -11.52
C PHE A 372 9.70 11.12 -10.59
N GLY A 373 9.81 10.95 -9.27
CA GLY A 373 8.97 11.64 -8.30
C GLY A 373 7.51 11.15 -8.31
N VAL A 374 6.72 11.66 -7.38
CA VAL A 374 5.27 11.40 -7.36
C VAL A 374 4.55 12.41 -8.26
N PRO A 375 3.65 11.99 -9.16
CA PRO A 375 2.87 12.90 -10.00
C PRO A 375 1.96 13.82 -9.17
N PRO A 376 1.61 15.02 -9.67
CA PRO A 376 0.68 15.93 -8.99
C PRO A 376 -0.70 15.33 -8.72
N GLU A 377 -1.15 14.37 -9.55
CA GLU A 377 -2.40 13.64 -9.39
C GLU A 377 -2.40 12.75 -8.14
N GLY A 378 -1.20 12.38 -7.64
CA GLY A 378 -0.99 11.71 -6.37
C GLY A 378 -0.38 10.32 -6.45
N GLY A 379 -0.38 9.63 -5.31
CA GLY A 379 0.26 8.31 -5.17
C GLY A 379 -0.27 7.25 -6.13
N ALA A 380 -1.60 7.16 -6.32
CA ALA A 380 -2.23 6.19 -7.23
C ALA A 380 -1.72 6.34 -8.68
N ALA A 381 -1.48 7.58 -9.11
CA ALA A 381 -1.01 7.87 -10.46
C ALA A 381 0.37 7.27 -10.76
N VAL A 382 1.19 6.99 -9.74
CA VAL A 382 2.49 6.32 -9.91
C VAL A 382 2.34 4.97 -10.61
N LEU A 383 1.36 4.15 -10.19
CA LEU A 383 1.11 2.85 -10.78
C LEU A 383 0.17 2.92 -11.99
N ARG A 384 -0.82 3.83 -11.96
CA ARG A 384 -1.73 4.03 -13.11
C ARG A 384 -1.01 4.51 -14.36
N ASN A 385 0.04 5.31 -14.23
CA ASN A 385 0.82 5.80 -15.38
C ASN A 385 1.88 4.80 -15.85
N ASP A 386 2.03 3.66 -15.17
CA ASP A 386 3.05 2.68 -15.48
C ASP A 386 2.53 1.58 -16.43
N PRO A 387 3.08 1.45 -17.65
CA PRO A 387 2.62 0.45 -18.62
C PRO A 387 2.68 -0.99 -18.12
N LYS A 388 3.72 -1.36 -17.35
CA LYS A 388 3.87 -2.74 -16.86
C LYS A 388 2.83 -3.14 -15.83
N THR A 389 2.33 -2.20 -15.04
CA THR A 389 1.30 -2.44 -14.02
C THR A 389 -0.09 -2.25 -14.57
N TRP A 390 -0.33 -1.11 -15.23
CA TRP A 390 -1.67 -0.69 -15.64
C TRP A 390 -2.06 -1.21 -17.03
N GLY A 391 -1.09 -1.43 -17.92
CA GLY A 391 -1.33 -1.97 -19.27
C GLY A 391 -2.11 -3.29 -19.27
N PRO A 392 -1.71 -4.32 -18.48
CA PRO A 392 -2.48 -5.55 -18.34
C PRO A 392 -3.91 -5.36 -17.84
N ILE A 393 -4.13 -4.40 -16.95
CA ILE A 393 -5.44 -4.11 -16.36
C ILE A 393 -6.36 -3.49 -17.42
N LEU A 394 -5.87 -2.47 -18.12
CA LEU A 394 -6.59 -1.84 -19.24
C LEU A 394 -6.87 -2.85 -20.36
N PHE A 395 -5.88 -3.66 -20.72
CA PHE A 395 -6.04 -4.67 -21.77
C PHE A 395 -7.12 -5.70 -21.42
N ARG A 396 -7.13 -6.22 -20.18
CA ARG A 396 -8.19 -7.16 -19.74
C ARG A 396 -9.58 -6.55 -19.82
N ARG A 397 -9.73 -5.28 -19.46
CA ARG A 397 -11.03 -4.60 -19.42
C ARG A 397 -11.57 -4.24 -20.80
N HIS A 398 -10.69 -3.92 -21.75
CA HIS A 398 -11.10 -3.29 -23.01
C HIS A 398 -10.73 -4.07 -24.26
N CYS A 399 -9.72 -4.93 -24.20
CA CYS A 399 -9.17 -5.62 -25.39
C CYS A 399 -9.33 -7.14 -25.33
N ALA A 400 -9.29 -7.73 -24.12
CA ALA A 400 -9.35 -9.17 -23.92
C ALA A 400 -10.71 -9.80 -24.25
N ALA A 401 -11.74 -9.01 -24.55
CA ALA A 401 -12.97 -9.55 -25.12
C ALA A 401 -12.69 -10.30 -26.44
N CYS A 402 -11.78 -9.78 -27.27
CA CYS A 402 -11.49 -10.30 -28.62
C CYS A 402 -10.05 -10.80 -28.78
N HIS A 403 -9.08 -10.10 -28.18
CA HIS A 403 -7.66 -10.34 -28.39
C HIS A 403 -7.03 -11.14 -27.25
N PRO A 404 -6.41 -12.30 -27.54
CA PRO A 404 -5.49 -12.89 -26.59
C PRO A 404 -4.16 -12.11 -26.62
N CYS A 405 -3.45 -12.13 -25.51
CA CYS A 405 -2.06 -11.72 -25.40
C CYS A 405 -1.34 -12.81 -24.62
N THR A 406 -1.09 -13.93 -25.30
CA THR A 406 -0.53 -15.15 -24.71
C THR A 406 0.67 -15.65 -25.49
N ASP A 407 1.68 -16.13 -24.77
CA ASP A 407 2.83 -16.81 -25.37
C ASP A 407 2.44 -18.15 -26.00
N ALA A 408 3.39 -18.80 -26.68
CA ALA A 408 3.17 -20.11 -27.32
C ALA A 408 2.76 -21.23 -26.34
N ALA A 409 2.99 -21.06 -25.03
CA ALA A 409 2.57 -22.00 -24.00
C ALA A 409 1.19 -21.64 -23.40
N GLY A 410 0.51 -20.62 -23.93
CA GLY A 410 -0.79 -20.14 -23.46
C GLY A 410 -0.72 -19.30 -22.18
N ARG A 411 0.47 -18.86 -21.74
CA ARG A 411 0.61 -17.99 -20.57
C ARG A 411 0.40 -16.53 -20.99
N GLY A 412 -0.39 -15.79 -20.23
CA GLY A 412 -0.67 -14.38 -20.49
C GLY A 412 -2.13 -14.03 -20.21
N ILE A 413 -2.69 -13.13 -21.01
CA ILE A 413 -4.10 -12.75 -20.93
C ILE A 413 -4.86 -13.48 -22.04
N ALA A 414 -5.70 -14.44 -21.66
CA ALA A 414 -6.58 -15.12 -22.60
C ALA A 414 -7.71 -14.20 -23.06
N ALA A 415 -8.20 -14.42 -24.27
CA ALA A 415 -9.41 -13.77 -24.76
C ALA A 415 -10.67 -14.45 -24.20
N GLU A 416 -11.75 -13.69 -24.02
CA GLU A 416 -13.09 -14.23 -23.76
C GLU A 416 -13.61 -14.96 -25.00
N GLU A 417 -13.59 -14.27 -26.15
CA GLU A 417 -13.85 -14.84 -27.46
C GLU A 417 -12.63 -14.60 -28.36
N ARG A 418 -11.99 -15.68 -28.84
CA ARG A 418 -10.81 -15.56 -29.72
C ARG A 418 -11.21 -15.18 -31.15
N SER A 419 -11.73 -13.97 -31.29
CA SER A 419 -12.27 -13.40 -32.52
C SER A 419 -11.32 -12.41 -33.19
N ALA A 420 -10.15 -12.14 -32.61
CA ALA A 420 -9.14 -11.25 -33.16
C ALA A 420 -7.70 -11.80 -32.96
N PRO A 421 -6.68 -11.26 -33.66
CA PRO A 421 -5.31 -11.74 -33.60
C PRO A 421 -4.72 -11.76 -32.19
N ASN A 422 -3.78 -12.67 -31.96
CA ASN A 422 -2.99 -12.70 -30.74
C ASN A 422 -1.97 -11.56 -30.75
N LEU A 423 -1.97 -10.75 -29.70
CA LEU A 423 -1.13 -9.55 -29.58
C LEU A 423 0.15 -9.78 -28.78
N TRP A 424 0.47 -11.03 -28.45
CA TRP A 424 1.76 -11.38 -27.85
C TRP A 424 2.91 -11.00 -28.78
N GLU A 425 3.80 -10.12 -28.29
CA GLU A 425 4.92 -9.58 -29.08
C GLU A 425 4.52 -8.87 -30.39
N PHE A 426 3.32 -8.30 -30.44
CA PHE A 426 2.82 -7.57 -31.61
C PHE A 426 3.84 -6.56 -32.17
N GLY A 427 4.14 -6.67 -33.47
CA GLY A 427 5.11 -5.81 -34.15
C GLY A 427 6.58 -6.23 -34.04
N SER A 428 6.88 -7.36 -33.39
CA SER A 428 8.23 -7.95 -33.47
C SER A 428 8.46 -8.61 -34.83
N ALA A 429 9.73 -8.80 -35.21
CA ALA A 429 10.09 -9.51 -36.43
C ALA A 429 9.52 -10.93 -36.44
N ALA A 430 9.46 -11.60 -35.29
CA ALA A 430 8.89 -12.94 -35.17
C ALA A 430 7.36 -12.96 -35.36
N TRP A 431 6.65 -11.97 -34.80
CA TRP A 431 5.21 -11.85 -34.96
C TRP A 431 4.85 -11.57 -36.42
N ILE A 432 5.57 -10.64 -37.06
CA ILE A 432 5.36 -10.25 -38.46
C ILE A 432 5.76 -11.37 -39.42
N ALA A 433 6.85 -12.10 -39.15
CA ALA A 433 7.24 -13.24 -39.97
C ALA A 433 6.16 -14.33 -39.98
N GLY A 434 5.49 -14.56 -38.84
CA GLY A 434 4.35 -15.48 -38.82
C GLY A 434 3.07 -14.91 -39.45
N LEU A 435 2.89 -13.58 -39.50
CA LEU A 435 1.84 -12.96 -40.30
C LEU A 435 2.07 -13.20 -41.79
N LEU A 436 3.33 -13.23 -42.23
CA LEU A 436 3.74 -13.47 -43.62
C LEU A 436 3.97 -14.96 -43.95
N ASP A 437 3.53 -15.86 -43.07
CA ASP A 437 3.67 -17.30 -43.25
C ASP A 437 2.35 -17.88 -43.82
N PRO A 438 2.37 -18.58 -44.96
CA PRO A 438 1.16 -19.03 -45.67
C PRO A 438 0.35 -20.07 -44.89
N GLU A 439 0.99 -20.81 -43.98
CA GLU A 439 0.35 -21.82 -43.13
C GLU A 439 -0.25 -21.19 -41.87
N ARG A 440 0.34 -20.08 -41.40
CA ARG A 440 -0.05 -19.44 -40.14
C ARG A 440 -1.01 -18.26 -40.31
N ILE A 441 -0.97 -17.53 -41.44
CA ILE A 441 -1.70 -16.27 -41.64
C ILE A 441 -3.23 -16.40 -41.48
N ALA A 442 -3.81 -17.52 -41.90
CA ALA A 442 -5.23 -17.83 -41.73
C ALA A 442 -5.54 -18.56 -40.42
N GLY A 443 -4.54 -18.73 -39.55
CA GLY A 443 -4.62 -19.37 -38.26
C GLY A 443 -5.16 -18.45 -37.16
N PRO A 444 -5.45 -19.00 -35.97
CA PRO A 444 -6.13 -18.30 -34.89
C PRO A 444 -5.28 -17.25 -34.15
N ASP A 445 -3.98 -17.16 -34.46
CA ASP A 445 -3.10 -16.09 -33.95
C ASP A 445 -3.11 -14.84 -34.85
N TYR A 446 -3.65 -14.94 -36.08
CA TYR A 446 -3.67 -13.89 -37.10
C TYR A 446 -5.10 -13.68 -37.62
N PHE A 447 -5.37 -13.82 -38.92
CA PHE A 447 -6.67 -13.52 -39.51
C PHE A 447 -7.74 -14.61 -39.30
N GLY A 448 -7.40 -15.79 -38.79
CA GLY A 448 -8.32 -16.94 -38.74
C GLY A 448 -9.61 -16.70 -37.95
N GLY A 449 -9.57 -15.84 -36.93
CA GLY A 449 -10.74 -15.44 -36.15
C GLY A 449 -11.54 -14.27 -36.72
N THR A 450 -11.02 -13.55 -37.71
CA THR A 450 -11.62 -12.33 -38.27
C THR A 450 -12.46 -12.63 -39.51
N ASN A 451 -13.25 -11.63 -39.96
CA ASN A 451 -13.94 -11.70 -41.24
C ASN A 451 -12.98 -11.71 -42.45
N LYS A 452 -11.68 -11.45 -42.23
CA LYS A 452 -10.62 -11.43 -43.25
C LYS A 452 -9.84 -12.76 -43.37
N ARG A 453 -10.30 -13.85 -42.73
CA ARG A 453 -9.65 -15.19 -42.81
C ARG A 453 -9.46 -15.74 -44.23
N ALA A 454 -10.22 -15.22 -45.19
CA ALA A 454 -10.13 -15.52 -46.62
C ALA A 454 -10.17 -14.21 -47.44
N GLY A 455 -9.59 -13.13 -46.89
CA GLY A 455 -9.47 -11.85 -47.59
C GLY A 455 -8.13 -11.72 -48.33
N ASP A 456 -7.99 -10.63 -49.07
CA ASP A 456 -6.89 -10.36 -50.00
C ASP A 456 -5.50 -10.62 -49.40
N MET A 457 -5.26 -10.17 -48.16
CA MET A 457 -3.96 -10.39 -47.51
C MET A 457 -3.60 -11.88 -47.33
N VAL A 458 -4.59 -12.73 -47.03
CA VAL A 458 -4.39 -14.18 -46.89
C VAL A 458 -4.11 -14.83 -48.25
N GLU A 459 -4.82 -14.40 -49.28
CA GLU A 459 -4.64 -14.90 -50.64
C GLU A 459 -3.29 -14.47 -51.22
N THR A 460 -2.93 -13.20 -51.06
CA THR A 460 -1.65 -12.65 -51.51
C THR A 460 -0.47 -13.39 -50.88
N VAL A 461 -0.44 -13.58 -49.55
CA VAL A 461 0.66 -14.30 -48.90
C VAL A 461 0.75 -15.76 -49.36
N ARG A 462 -0.37 -16.44 -49.60
CA ARG A 462 -0.36 -17.81 -50.15
C ARG A 462 0.15 -17.85 -51.58
N SER A 463 -0.22 -16.86 -52.39
CA SER A 463 0.18 -16.78 -53.81
C SER A 463 1.70 -16.72 -54.00
N TYR A 464 2.45 -16.14 -53.05
CA TYR A 464 3.92 -16.13 -53.09
C TYR A 464 4.55 -17.52 -53.02
N PHE A 465 3.81 -18.54 -52.60
CA PHE A 465 4.30 -19.91 -52.44
C PHE A 465 3.65 -20.89 -53.42
N ASP A 466 2.72 -20.44 -54.26
CA ASP A 466 1.98 -21.31 -55.16
C ASP A 466 2.89 -21.87 -56.27
N GLY A 467 2.90 -23.19 -56.40
CA GLY A 467 3.67 -23.89 -57.44
C GLY A 467 5.18 -23.93 -57.22
N LEU A 468 5.69 -23.44 -56.08
CA LEU A 468 7.12 -23.44 -55.76
C LEU A 468 7.62 -24.78 -55.22
N GLU A 469 8.83 -25.16 -55.62
CA GLU A 469 9.54 -26.29 -55.03
C GLU A 469 10.07 -25.96 -53.61
N GLU A 470 10.38 -26.97 -52.81
CA GLU A 470 10.80 -26.81 -51.40
C GLU A 470 11.97 -25.82 -51.22
N GLN A 471 12.94 -25.81 -52.14
CA GLN A 471 14.08 -24.89 -52.07
C GLN A 471 13.68 -23.43 -52.37
N GLU A 472 12.77 -23.23 -53.31
CA GLU A 472 12.24 -21.91 -53.68
C GLU A 472 11.33 -21.36 -52.57
N ARG A 473 10.51 -22.23 -51.96
CA ARG A 473 9.70 -21.87 -50.79
C ARG A 473 10.57 -21.37 -49.64
N ARG A 474 11.73 -22.00 -49.40
CA ARG A 474 12.70 -21.55 -48.38
C ARG A 474 13.32 -20.20 -48.72
N ASP A 475 13.65 -19.95 -49.99
CA ASP A 475 14.19 -18.64 -50.43
C ASP A 475 13.17 -17.52 -50.23
N VAL A 476 11.92 -17.74 -50.65
CA VAL A 476 10.82 -16.79 -50.44
C VAL A 476 10.57 -16.54 -48.96
N GLN A 477 10.59 -17.59 -48.14
CA GLN A 477 10.41 -17.46 -46.69
C GLN A 477 11.53 -16.63 -46.03
N GLU A 478 12.80 -16.81 -46.45
CA GLU A 478 13.90 -15.98 -45.93
C GLU A 478 13.78 -14.53 -46.39
N LYS A 479 13.38 -14.27 -47.64
CA LYS A 479 13.10 -12.91 -48.12
C LYS A 479 11.97 -12.23 -47.34
N LEU A 480 10.88 -12.94 -47.05
CA LEU A 480 9.79 -12.44 -46.21
C LEU A 480 10.23 -12.22 -44.76
N ARG A 481 11.20 -12.98 -44.25
CA ARG A 481 11.84 -12.70 -42.94
C ARG A 481 12.56 -11.34 -42.94
N LEU A 482 13.17 -10.95 -44.05
CA LEU A 482 13.79 -9.63 -44.20
C LEU A 482 12.73 -8.52 -44.29
N VAL A 483 11.62 -8.76 -44.99
CA VAL A 483 10.45 -7.86 -44.98
C VAL A 483 9.90 -7.68 -43.55
N ALA A 484 9.79 -8.78 -42.80
CA ALA A 484 9.38 -8.73 -41.39
C ALA A 484 10.35 -7.91 -40.53
N ALA A 485 11.67 -8.02 -40.78
CA ALA A 485 12.67 -7.19 -40.11
C ALA A 485 12.52 -5.70 -40.46
N ALA A 486 12.18 -5.36 -41.71
CA ALA A 486 11.94 -3.98 -42.12
C ALA A 486 10.73 -3.36 -41.39
N LEU A 487 9.62 -4.09 -41.30
CA LEU A 487 8.43 -3.65 -40.56
C LEU A 487 8.65 -3.63 -39.04
N ALA A 488 9.41 -4.58 -38.48
CA ALA A 488 9.79 -4.55 -37.07
C ALA A 488 10.68 -3.34 -36.74
N ALA A 489 11.50 -2.88 -37.70
CA ALA A 489 12.28 -1.65 -37.53
C ALA A 489 11.39 -0.39 -37.48
N GLU A 490 10.27 -0.36 -38.21
CA GLU A 490 9.25 0.70 -38.08
C GLU A 490 8.58 0.68 -36.70
N ALA A 491 8.37 -0.52 -36.14
CA ALA A 491 7.86 -0.66 -34.79
C ALA A 491 8.87 -0.10 -33.77
N GLY A 492 10.16 -0.38 -33.91
CA GLY A 492 11.19 0.14 -33.00
C GLY A 492 10.97 -0.31 -31.57
N ARG A 493 10.69 -1.60 -31.37
CA ARG A 493 10.44 -2.20 -30.04
C ARG A 493 11.70 -2.16 -29.18
N PRO A 494 11.61 -1.82 -27.88
CA PRO A 494 12.75 -1.93 -26.97
C PRO A 494 13.31 -3.35 -26.89
N GLY A 495 14.64 -3.47 -26.90
CA GLY A 495 15.34 -4.76 -26.77
C GLY A 495 15.45 -5.57 -28.06
N GLU A 496 14.79 -5.17 -29.15
CA GLU A 496 14.92 -5.80 -30.45
C GLU A 496 16.09 -5.19 -31.22
N THR A 497 17.06 -6.03 -31.61
CA THR A 497 18.23 -5.60 -32.38
C THR A 497 18.15 -6.19 -33.78
N LEU A 498 18.08 -5.33 -34.79
CA LEU A 498 17.92 -5.71 -36.19
C LEU A 498 19.15 -5.25 -36.99
N SER A 499 19.58 -6.07 -37.95
CA SER A 499 20.65 -5.72 -38.87
C SER A 499 20.20 -4.58 -39.77
N ALA A 500 20.98 -3.49 -39.83
CA ALA A 500 20.68 -2.36 -40.71
C ALA A 500 20.70 -2.76 -42.20
N GLU A 501 21.47 -3.80 -42.54
CA GLU A 501 21.48 -4.35 -43.90
C GLU A 501 20.19 -5.12 -44.19
N ASP A 502 19.77 -6.00 -43.28
CA ASP A 502 18.54 -6.79 -43.41
C ASP A 502 17.32 -5.87 -43.53
N VAL A 503 17.26 -4.79 -42.73
CA VAL A 503 16.20 -3.79 -42.79
C VAL A 503 16.18 -3.07 -44.14
N ARG A 504 17.33 -2.66 -44.68
CA ARG A 504 17.40 -2.03 -46.01
C ARG A 504 16.96 -3.00 -47.11
N ARG A 505 17.43 -4.25 -47.06
CA ARG A 505 17.05 -5.29 -48.03
C ARG A 505 15.55 -5.58 -47.96
N GLY A 506 15.01 -5.73 -46.75
CA GLY A 506 13.58 -5.95 -46.53
C GLY A 506 12.69 -4.85 -47.10
N ARG A 507 13.08 -3.57 -46.92
CA ARG A 507 12.35 -2.43 -47.51
C ARG A 507 12.33 -2.48 -49.03
N SER A 508 13.46 -2.80 -49.67
CA SER A 508 13.53 -2.96 -51.14
C SER A 508 12.66 -4.13 -51.61
N LEU A 509 12.71 -5.28 -50.93
CA LEU A 509 11.89 -6.46 -51.26
C LEU A 509 10.38 -6.19 -51.16
N MET A 510 9.93 -5.38 -50.20
CA MET A 510 8.52 -4.98 -50.08
C MET A 510 7.99 -4.29 -51.33
N VAL A 511 8.82 -3.48 -51.98
CA VAL A 511 8.43 -2.63 -53.11
C VAL A 511 8.66 -3.37 -54.43
N GLU A 512 9.84 -3.97 -54.57
CA GLU A 512 10.33 -4.47 -55.87
C GLU A 512 9.90 -5.90 -56.17
N GLU A 513 9.79 -6.77 -55.16
CA GLU A 513 9.56 -8.21 -55.37
C GLU A 513 8.18 -8.66 -54.91
N PHE A 514 7.75 -8.24 -53.71
CA PHE A 514 6.45 -8.63 -53.16
C PHE A 514 5.33 -7.62 -53.45
N ALA A 515 5.63 -6.47 -54.04
CA ALA A 515 4.65 -5.44 -54.40
C ALA A 515 3.66 -5.10 -53.27
N CYS A 516 4.12 -5.10 -52.01
CA CYS A 516 3.30 -4.77 -50.84
C CYS A 516 2.67 -3.37 -50.97
N THR A 517 3.31 -2.47 -51.72
CA THR A 517 2.87 -1.10 -51.95
C THR A 517 1.70 -0.96 -52.93
N ASP A 518 1.30 -2.05 -53.61
CA ASP A 518 0.08 -2.08 -54.43
C ASP A 518 -1.18 -1.97 -53.55
N CYS A 519 -1.11 -2.48 -52.33
CA CYS A 519 -2.21 -2.45 -51.34
C CYS A 519 -1.93 -1.54 -50.15
N HIS A 520 -0.67 -1.39 -49.75
CA HIS A 520 -0.30 -0.64 -48.56
C HIS A 520 0.45 0.64 -48.92
N ARG A 521 0.10 1.77 -48.30
CA ARG A 521 1.04 2.89 -48.25
C ARG A 521 2.25 2.54 -47.38
N PHE A 522 3.43 2.89 -47.85
CA PHE A 522 4.68 2.82 -47.08
C PHE A 522 5.57 4.02 -47.39
N HIS A 523 5.71 4.92 -46.42
CA HIS A 523 6.32 6.25 -46.57
C HIS A 523 5.69 7.03 -47.73
N ASP A 524 6.46 7.28 -48.79
CA ASP A 524 6.06 8.05 -49.97
C ASP A 524 5.60 7.15 -51.13
N GLU A 525 5.50 5.83 -50.91
CA GLU A 525 5.11 4.84 -51.92
C GLU A 525 3.73 4.23 -51.61
N GLY A 526 2.97 3.90 -52.65
CA GLY A 526 1.59 3.39 -52.56
C GLY A 526 0.53 4.47 -52.28
N GLU A 527 -0.74 4.12 -52.48
CA GLU A 527 -1.89 5.00 -52.20
C GLU A 527 -2.61 4.59 -50.89
N LEU A 528 -3.37 5.51 -50.29
CA LEU A 528 -4.21 5.23 -49.13
C LEU A 528 -5.55 4.60 -49.56
N GLY A 529 -6.14 3.78 -48.68
CA GLY A 529 -7.56 3.39 -48.76
C GLY A 529 -7.85 1.93 -49.09
N SER A 530 -6.89 1.15 -49.61
CA SER A 530 -7.08 -0.30 -49.86
C SER A 530 -6.64 -1.17 -48.68
N ALA A 531 -5.55 -0.82 -48.00
CA ALA A 531 -5.10 -1.47 -46.76
C ALA A 531 -4.40 -0.48 -45.81
N PRO A 532 -4.13 -0.86 -44.54
CA PRO A 532 -3.52 0.05 -43.57
C PRO A 532 -2.14 0.55 -43.99
N ASP A 533 -1.88 1.84 -43.75
CA ASP A 533 -0.57 2.45 -43.91
C ASP A 533 0.46 1.78 -42.98
N LEU A 534 1.53 1.26 -43.58
CA LEU A 534 2.62 0.57 -42.90
C LEU A 534 3.72 1.54 -42.42
N THR A 535 3.61 2.83 -42.70
CA THR A 535 4.54 3.86 -42.22
C THR A 535 4.52 3.93 -40.70
N GLY A 536 5.63 3.60 -40.04
CA GLY A 536 5.68 3.48 -38.59
C GLY A 536 4.82 2.32 -38.06
N TYR A 537 4.60 1.26 -38.83
CA TYR A 537 3.79 0.09 -38.44
C TYR A 537 4.15 -0.40 -37.03
N ALA A 538 3.13 -0.62 -36.19
CA ALA A 538 3.27 -1.02 -34.79
C ALA A 538 4.16 -0.12 -33.90
N SER A 539 4.53 1.09 -34.37
CA SER A 539 5.12 2.14 -33.55
C SER A 539 4.15 2.55 -32.43
N GLN A 540 4.64 3.23 -31.38
CA GLN A 540 3.73 3.72 -30.32
C GLN A 540 2.65 4.64 -30.90
N ALA A 541 3.01 5.57 -31.78
CA ALA A 541 2.07 6.48 -32.43
C ALA A 541 1.06 5.72 -33.30
N TRP A 542 1.52 4.73 -34.07
CA TRP A 542 0.66 3.90 -34.91
C TRP A 542 -0.38 3.14 -34.08
N ILE A 543 0.04 2.50 -32.97
CA ILE A 543 -0.91 1.80 -32.09
C ILE A 543 -1.86 2.79 -31.40
N GLU A 544 -1.37 3.95 -30.95
CA GLU A 544 -2.21 4.98 -30.33
C GLU A 544 -3.27 5.52 -31.29
N GLU A 545 -2.92 5.74 -32.55
CA GLU A 545 -3.86 6.16 -33.60
C GLU A 545 -4.85 5.05 -33.96
N PHE A 546 -4.35 3.82 -34.15
CA PHE A 546 -5.16 2.67 -34.53
C PHE A 546 -6.20 2.29 -33.46
N VAL A 547 -5.79 2.22 -32.20
CA VAL A 547 -6.71 1.91 -31.09
C VAL A 547 -7.70 3.04 -30.87
N ALA A 548 -7.29 4.28 -31.09
CA ALA A 548 -8.22 5.39 -30.95
C ALA A 548 -9.34 5.34 -31.99
N ASP A 549 -9.00 5.03 -33.23
CA ASP A 549 -9.93 5.05 -34.35
C ASP A 549 -9.40 4.19 -35.52
N PRO A 550 -9.80 2.91 -35.60
CA PRO A 550 -9.38 2.00 -36.68
C PRO A 550 -10.08 2.29 -38.02
N GLU A 551 -11.11 3.14 -38.02
CA GLU A 551 -11.90 3.52 -39.20
C GLU A 551 -11.34 4.77 -39.91
N ARG A 552 -10.19 5.29 -39.47
CA ARG A 552 -9.49 6.34 -40.21
C ARG A 552 -9.07 5.82 -41.58
N GLU A 553 -9.05 6.72 -42.57
CA GLU A 553 -8.59 6.47 -43.94
C GLU A 553 -7.19 5.85 -43.99
N ARG A 554 -6.34 6.19 -43.03
CA ARG A 554 -4.99 5.62 -42.87
C ARG A 554 -4.98 4.12 -42.53
N PHE A 555 -6.07 3.58 -42.01
CA PHE A 555 -6.17 2.19 -41.53
C PHE A 555 -7.15 1.39 -42.38
N TYR A 556 -8.30 1.02 -41.83
CA TYR A 556 -9.26 0.15 -42.53
C TYR A 556 -10.46 0.90 -43.10
N GLY A 557 -10.75 2.14 -42.70
CA GLY A 557 -11.96 2.82 -43.16
C GLY A 557 -13.22 1.96 -42.95
N ASP A 558 -14.05 1.88 -43.99
CA ASP A 558 -15.24 1.03 -44.03
C ASP A 558 -14.92 -0.48 -44.04
N ASN A 559 -13.67 -0.88 -44.25
CA ASN A 559 -13.23 -2.28 -44.24
C ASN A 559 -12.89 -2.81 -42.83
N ASN A 560 -13.07 -1.99 -41.79
CA ASN A 560 -12.93 -2.41 -40.39
C ASN A 560 -13.88 -3.57 -40.08
N ASP A 561 -13.38 -4.66 -39.50
CA ASP A 561 -14.21 -5.85 -39.20
C ASP A 561 -15.24 -5.52 -38.11
N ARG A 562 -14.73 -5.21 -36.92
CA ARG A 562 -15.54 -4.97 -35.71
C ARG A 562 -14.75 -4.31 -34.59
N MET A 563 -13.56 -3.77 -34.88
CA MET A 563 -12.75 -3.15 -33.84
C MET A 563 -13.37 -1.79 -33.49
N PRO A 564 -13.79 -1.58 -32.23
CA PRO A 564 -14.42 -0.33 -31.85
C PRO A 564 -13.37 0.81 -31.81
N ALA A 565 -13.82 2.02 -32.10
CA ALA A 565 -13.02 3.22 -31.86
C ALA A 565 -13.08 3.60 -30.37
N PHE A 566 -11.94 3.56 -29.69
CA PHE A 566 -11.90 3.85 -28.24
C PHE A 566 -11.79 5.34 -27.93
N ALA A 567 -11.31 6.15 -28.88
CA ALA A 567 -11.14 7.59 -28.72
C ALA A 567 -11.34 8.37 -30.04
N ALA A 568 -12.47 8.13 -30.72
CA ALA A 568 -12.81 8.77 -31.99
C ALA A 568 -12.98 10.30 -31.88
N ALA A 569 -13.51 10.79 -30.75
CA ALA A 569 -13.77 12.22 -30.52
C ALA A 569 -12.55 12.90 -29.88
N PRO A 570 -11.66 13.59 -30.62
CA PRO A 570 -10.40 14.08 -30.07
C PRO A 570 -10.59 15.24 -29.09
N CYS A 571 -11.71 15.96 -29.22
CA CYS A 571 -12.01 17.18 -28.47
C CYS A 571 -13.02 16.97 -27.33
N ASP A 572 -13.71 15.82 -27.29
CA ASP A 572 -14.65 15.50 -26.22
C ASP A 572 -14.24 14.20 -25.52
N ALA A 573 -13.62 14.33 -24.35
CA ALA A 573 -13.18 13.20 -23.57
C ALA A 573 -14.33 12.40 -22.94
N ALA A 574 -15.54 12.96 -22.84
CA ALA A 574 -16.69 12.29 -22.25
C ALA A 574 -17.35 11.28 -23.20
N GLU A 575 -17.18 11.46 -24.51
CA GLU A 575 -17.67 10.53 -25.53
C GLU A 575 -16.72 9.35 -25.78
N ASN A 576 -15.48 9.43 -25.31
CA ASN A 576 -14.47 8.40 -25.52
C ASN A 576 -14.55 7.30 -24.46
N THR A 577 -14.39 6.04 -24.91
CA THR A 577 -14.32 4.87 -24.00
C THR A 577 -13.01 4.85 -23.22
N LEU A 578 -11.91 5.25 -23.84
CA LEU A 578 -10.59 5.35 -23.22
C LEU A 578 -10.02 6.75 -23.33
N LYS A 579 -9.28 7.18 -22.31
CA LYS A 579 -8.45 8.38 -22.39
C LYS A 579 -7.26 8.11 -23.29
N ARG A 580 -6.77 9.15 -23.98
CA ARG A 580 -5.53 9.06 -24.78
C ARG A 580 -4.32 8.60 -23.97
N SER A 581 -4.25 8.97 -22.68
CA SER A 581 -3.22 8.46 -21.76
C SER A 581 -3.31 6.96 -21.51
N GLU A 582 -4.53 6.40 -21.47
CA GLU A 582 -4.75 4.96 -21.26
C GLU A 582 -4.42 4.17 -22.52
N ILE A 583 -4.80 4.68 -23.69
CA ILE A 583 -4.39 4.10 -24.98
C ILE A 583 -2.86 4.06 -25.10
N ARG A 584 -2.17 5.13 -24.69
CA ARG A 584 -0.70 5.17 -24.63
C ARG A 584 -0.13 4.09 -23.72
N ILE A 585 -0.73 3.86 -22.55
CA ILE A 585 -0.30 2.81 -21.62
C ILE A 585 -0.45 1.43 -22.26
N ILE A 586 -1.57 1.16 -22.94
CA ILE A 586 -1.78 -0.09 -23.68
C ILE A 586 -0.72 -0.24 -24.79
N ALA A 587 -0.50 0.79 -25.60
CA ALA A 587 0.48 0.77 -26.69
C ALA A 587 1.89 0.48 -26.18
N ARG A 588 2.32 1.18 -25.13
CA ARG A 588 3.64 0.97 -24.51
C ARG A 588 3.76 -0.41 -23.89
N TRP A 589 2.70 -0.92 -23.26
CA TRP A 589 2.69 -2.26 -22.70
C TRP A 589 2.81 -3.35 -23.78
N LEU A 590 2.04 -3.29 -24.87
CA LEU A 590 2.16 -4.22 -25.99
C LEU A 590 3.56 -4.23 -26.61
N ARG A 591 4.20 -3.07 -26.63
CA ARG A 591 5.57 -2.88 -27.14
C ARG A 591 6.68 -3.36 -26.22
N GLY A 592 6.39 -3.64 -24.94
CA GLY A 592 7.45 -3.89 -23.96
C GLY A 592 8.17 -2.62 -23.47
N ASP A 593 7.58 -1.44 -23.66
CA ASP A 593 8.19 -0.16 -23.31
C ASP A 593 7.73 0.35 -21.93
N TRP A 594 8.54 0.08 -20.91
CA TRP A 594 8.38 0.64 -19.58
C TRP A 594 9.74 0.79 -18.90
N TYR A 595 9.77 1.53 -17.79
CA TYR A 595 10.99 1.71 -17.04
C TYR A 595 11.35 0.47 -16.21
N GLU A 596 12.62 0.07 -16.28
CA GLU A 596 13.27 -0.88 -15.36
C GLU A 596 14.48 -0.21 -14.66
N ALA A 597 14.84 -0.69 -13.47
CA ALA A 597 15.87 -0.07 -12.63
C ALA A 597 17.28 -0.01 -13.27
N ASN A 598 17.56 -0.87 -14.24
CA ASN A 598 18.87 -0.96 -14.90
C ASN A 598 19.01 0.03 -16.07
N GLU A 599 17.99 0.84 -16.35
CA GLU A 599 17.96 1.77 -17.47
C GLU A 599 18.02 3.23 -17.00
N PRO A 600 18.56 4.15 -17.81
CA PRO A 600 18.56 5.58 -17.49
C PRO A 600 17.12 6.11 -17.39
N ALA A 601 16.84 6.89 -16.34
CA ALA A 601 15.54 7.52 -16.15
C ALA A 601 15.34 8.66 -17.15
N SER A 602 14.28 8.60 -17.98
CA SER A 602 13.87 9.67 -18.89
C SER A 602 12.42 10.11 -18.64
N PRO A 603 12.07 11.41 -18.78
CA PRO A 603 10.71 11.90 -18.56
C PRO A 603 9.65 11.25 -19.47
N SER A 604 10.03 10.89 -20.70
CA SER A 604 9.15 10.19 -21.64
C SER A 604 8.73 8.82 -21.12
N ARG A 605 9.61 8.14 -20.37
CA ARG A 605 9.33 6.82 -19.80
C ARG A 605 8.41 6.88 -18.58
N ALA A 606 8.33 8.04 -17.91
CA ALA A 606 7.45 8.29 -16.77
C ALA A 606 5.96 8.46 -17.14
N GLY A 607 5.59 8.34 -18.43
CA GLY A 607 4.22 8.57 -18.89
C GLY A 607 3.79 10.04 -18.85
N ARG A 608 4.72 10.98 -18.59
CA ARG A 608 4.44 12.41 -18.59
C ARG A 608 4.31 12.90 -20.03
N SER A 609 3.17 13.50 -20.37
CA SER A 609 3.07 14.32 -21.57
C SER A 609 4.15 15.41 -21.51
N ALA A 610 4.90 15.61 -22.59
CA ALA A 610 5.90 16.68 -22.70
C ALA A 610 5.30 18.11 -22.63
N ALA A 611 4.00 18.25 -22.38
CA ALA A 611 3.28 19.52 -22.43
C ALA A 611 3.34 20.38 -21.14
N ALA A 612 4.16 20.02 -20.14
CA ALA A 612 4.23 20.78 -18.86
C ALA A 612 5.58 21.48 -18.61
N SER A 613 6.43 21.67 -19.63
CA SER A 613 7.68 22.43 -19.51
C SER A 613 7.60 23.87 -20.07
N SER A 614 6.40 24.44 -20.16
CA SER A 614 6.20 25.86 -20.46
C SER A 614 5.03 26.42 -19.66
N GLN A 615 5.28 26.75 -18.39
CA GLN A 615 4.64 27.84 -17.66
C GLN A 615 5.46 28.19 -16.42
#